data_AF-A0A7S1Z1E8-F1
#
_entry.id   AF-A0A7S1Z1E8-F1
#
_cell.length_a   1.000
_cell.length_b   1.000
_cell.length_c   1.000
_cell.angle_alpha   90.00
_cell.angle_beta   90.00
_cell.angle_gamma   90.00
#
_symmetry.space_group_name_H-M   'P 1'
#
loop_
_entity.id
_entity.type
_entity.pdbx_description
1 polymer ?
#
loop_
_entity_poly.entity_id
_entity_poly.type
_entity_poly.pdbx_seq_one_letter_code
_entity_poly.pdbx_strand_id
1 'polypeptide(L)'
;GTKAERIGAGERESVVCKSSEKKSPDQKRKRGDEGPRSASSAAAPSFEAVRPTLTHRAITALASRGIVRYCITQNVDGLHRRSGLPRPKHAVLHGCVFTEKCEGCGREYFR
;
A
#
# COMPACT_ATOMS: atom_id res chain seq x y z
N GLY A 1 7.75 3.12 -22.58
CA GLY A 1 6.64 3.64 -21.75
C GLY A 1 6.61 2.92 -20.41
N THR A 2 6.24 3.61 -19.33
CA THR A 2 6.07 3.01 -17.99
C THR A 2 4.72 2.30 -17.90
N LYS A 3 4.70 1.03 -17.48
CA LYS A 3 3.44 0.27 -17.30
C LYS A 3 2.98 0.37 -15.85
N ALA A 4 1.72 0.72 -15.64
CA ALA A 4 1.07 0.56 -14.33
C ALA A 4 0.67 -0.91 -14.18
N GLU A 5 1.10 -1.56 -13.10
CA GLU A 5 0.82 -2.98 -12.85
C GLU A 5 0.05 -3.14 -11.53
N ARG A 6 -0.99 -3.96 -11.53
CA ARG A 6 -1.76 -4.22 -10.32
C ARG A 6 -1.04 -5.32 -9.53
N ILE A 7 -0.31 -4.97 -8.49
CA ILE A 7 0.34 -5.95 -7.60
C ILE A 7 -0.73 -6.47 -6.64
N GLY A 8 -1.20 -7.69 -6.87
CA GLY A 8 -2.33 -8.29 -6.15
C GLY A 8 -1.98 -8.75 -4.73
N ALA A 9 -2.21 -7.88 -3.75
CA ALA A 9 -2.42 -8.25 -2.34
C ALA A 9 -3.54 -7.37 -1.76
N GLY A 10 -4.80 -7.83 -1.90
CA GLY A 10 -6.00 -7.07 -1.55
C GLY A 10 -6.39 -6.09 -2.67
N GLU A 11 -7.65 -6.11 -3.10
CA GLU A 11 -8.15 -5.45 -4.32
C GLU A 11 -8.08 -3.90 -4.37
N ARG A 12 -7.33 -3.22 -3.49
CA ARG A 12 -7.47 -1.77 -3.27
C ARG A 12 -6.23 -0.92 -3.58
N GLU A 13 -5.19 -1.47 -4.21
CA GLU A 13 -3.94 -0.75 -4.49
C GLU A 13 -3.38 -1.04 -5.90
N SER A 14 -2.76 -0.03 -6.52
CA SER A 14 -2.12 -0.12 -7.84
C SER A 14 -0.69 0.43 -7.79
N VAL A 15 0.27 -0.27 -8.40
CA VAL A 15 1.69 0.08 -8.29
C VAL A 15 2.27 0.30 -9.68
N VAL A 16 2.88 1.45 -9.90
CA VAL A 16 3.56 1.77 -11.16
C VAL A 16 5.02 1.39 -11.03
N CYS A 17 5.48 0.51 -11.91
CA CYS A 17 6.87 0.03 -11.94
C CYS A 17 7.67 0.72 -13.05
N LYS A 18 9.00 0.80 -12.87
CA LYS A 18 9.91 1.12 -13.98
C LYS A 18 10.01 -0.09 -14.88
N SER A 19 9.71 0.09 -16.17
CA SER A 19 9.91 -0.93 -17.18
C SER A 19 11.41 -1.19 -17.34
N SER A 20 11.89 -2.28 -16.76
CA SER A 20 13.05 -3.01 -17.29
C SER A 20 12.48 -4.31 -17.83
N GLU A 21 12.77 -4.61 -19.09
CA GLU A 21 12.22 -5.76 -19.82
C GLU A 21 12.68 -7.07 -19.15
N LYS A 22 11.97 -7.49 -18.11
CA LYS A 22 12.11 -8.82 -17.49
C LYS A 22 10.72 -9.34 -17.24
N LYS A 23 10.25 -10.13 -18.21
CA LYS A 23 9.01 -10.90 -18.14
C LYS A 23 9.14 -11.84 -16.93
N SER A 24 8.46 -11.51 -15.83
CA SER A 24 8.32 -12.45 -14.72
C SER A 24 7.47 -13.62 -15.21
N PRO A 25 7.80 -14.87 -14.87
CA PRO A 25 6.96 -16.00 -15.24
C PRO A 25 5.58 -15.81 -14.58
N ASP A 26 4.53 -15.98 -15.36
CA ASP A 26 3.14 -16.04 -14.89
C ASP A 26 3.02 -17.12 -13.81
N GLN A 27 3.11 -16.72 -12.55
CA GLN A 27 2.90 -17.63 -11.43
C GLN A 27 1.40 -17.74 -11.21
N LYS A 28 0.82 -18.83 -11.74
CA LYS A 28 -0.56 -19.24 -11.48
C LYS A 28 -0.80 -19.29 -9.97
N ARG A 29 -1.50 -18.28 -9.44
CA ARG A 29 -1.88 -18.19 -8.02
C ARG A 29 -2.71 -19.43 -7.67
N LYS A 30 -2.14 -20.35 -6.87
CA LYS A 30 -2.95 -21.36 -6.19
C LYS A 30 -3.72 -20.63 -5.09
N ARG A 31 -5.06 -20.66 -5.16
CA ARG A 31 -5.89 -20.28 -4.01
C ARG A 31 -5.59 -21.30 -2.92
N GLY A 32 -4.95 -20.85 -1.85
CA GLY A 32 -4.87 -21.67 -0.64
C GLY A 32 -6.27 -21.85 -0.10
N ASP A 33 -6.60 -23.08 0.28
CA ASP A 33 -7.80 -23.41 1.05
C ASP A 33 -7.61 -22.80 2.45
N GLU A 34 -8.14 -21.59 2.67
CA GLU A 34 -8.20 -21.01 4.00
C GLU A 34 -9.40 -21.62 4.71
N GLY A 35 -9.15 -22.71 5.43
CA GLY A 35 -10.13 -23.33 6.33
C GLY A 35 -10.76 -22.31 7.29
N PRO A 36 -11.95 -22.61 7.83
CA PRO A 36 -12.72 -21.64 8.61
C PRO A 36 -11.93 -21.21 9.85
N ARG A 37 -11.51 -19.94 9.87
CA ARG A 37 -10.89 -19.34 11.05
C ARG A 37 -11.98 -19.22 12.13
N SER A 38 -11.76 -19.89 13.25
CA SER A 38 -12.53 -19.70 14.48
C SER A 38 -12.57 -18.21 14.81
N ALA A 39 -13.75 -17.59 14.68
CA ALA A 39 -13.97 -16.20 14.96
C ALA A 39 -14.01 -15.98 16.49
N SER A 40 -12.86 -15.71 17.09
CA SER A 40 -12.83 -15.03 18.38
C SER A 40 -13.37 -13.61 18.17
N SER A 41 -14.40 -13.21 18.92
CA SER A 41 -15.13 -11.94 18.81
C SER A 41 -14.34 -10.73 19.33
N ALA A 42 -13.02 -10.69 19.08
CA ALA A 42 -12.19 -9.56 19.47
C ALA A 42 -12.54 -8.33 18.62
N ALA A 43 -12.76 -7.19 19.29
CA ALA A 43 -12.96 -5.92 18.63
C ALA A 43 -11.77 -5.60 17.70
N ALA A 44 -12.06 -4.99 16.55
CA ALA A 44 -11.02 -4.58 15.62
C ALA A 44 -10.03 -3.61 16.30
N PRO A 45 -8.71 -3.76 16.05
CA PRO A 45 -7.72 -2.86 16.63
C PRO A 45 -7.91 -1.42 16.14
N SER A 46 -7.49 -0.43 16.94
CA SER A 46 -7.44 0.96 16.50
C SER A 46 -6.42 1.15 15.38
N PHE A 47 -6.58 2.19 14.56
CA PHE A 47 -5.65 2.46 13.45
C PHE A 47 -4.19 2.65 13.93
N GLU A 48 -4.00 3.24 15.10
CA GLU A 48 -2.69 3.46 15.72
C GLU A 48 -1.98 2.13 16.02
N ALA A 49 -2.74 1.14 16.51
CA ALA A 49 -2.22 -0.16 16.91
C ALA A 49 -1.83 -1.05 15.71
N VAL A 50 -2.46 -0.84 14.55
CA VAL A 50 -2.19 -1.63 13.35
C VAL A 50 -0.79 -1.34 12.81
N ARG A 51 -0.04 -2.40 12.49
CA ARG A 51 1.31 -2.31 11.92
C ARG A 51 1.30 -2.61 10.43
N PRO A 52 2.23 -2.03 9.64
CA PRO A 52 2.33 -2.34 8.22
C PRO A 52 2.57 -3.83 7.96
N THR A 53 1.81 -4.38 7.01
CA THR A 53 1.92 -5.79 6.59
C THR A 53 3.16 -6.03 5.73
N LEU A 54 3.41 -7.30 5.37
CA LEU A 54 4.48 -7.68 4.46
C LEU A 54 4.40 -6.93 3.12
N THR A 55 3.21 -6.79 2.55
CA THR A 55 2.99 -6.08 1.28
C THR A 55 3.44 -4.62 1.35
N HIS A 56 3.05 -3.88 2.39
CA HIS A 56 3.44 -2.47 2.58
C HIS A 56 4.96 -2.32 2.63
N ARG A 57 5.63 -3.19 3.40
CA ARG A 57 7.09 -3.22 3.52
C ARG A 57 7.77 -3.61 2.22
N ALA A 58 7.22 -4.59 1.48
CA ALA A 58 7.73 -5.02 0.19
C ALA A 58 7.64 -3.88 -0.85
N ILE A 59 6.51 -3.19 -0.94
CA ILE A 59 6.35 -2.02 -1.82
C ILE A 59 7.36 -0.92 -1.46
N THR A 60 7.55 -0.65 -0.17
CA THR A 60 8.56 0.31 0.30
C THR A 60 9.98 -0.09 -0.12
N ALA A 61 10.35 -1.36 0.05
CA ALA A 61 11.66 -1.88 -0.35
C ALA A 61 11.87 -1.85 -1.87
N LEU A 62 10.84 -2.14 -2.66
CA LEU A 62 10.91 -2.04 -4.12
C LEU A 62 11.01 -0.58 -4.59
N ALA A 63 10.34 0.33 -3.88
CA ALA A 63 10.40 1.76 -4.17
C ALA A 63 11.77 2.36 -3.82
N SER A 64 12.42 1.91 -2.74
CA SER A 64 13.78 2.35 -2.38
C SER A 64 14.82 1.85 -3.39
N ARG A 65 14.64 0.65 -3.94
CA ARG A 65 15.44 0.09 -5.05
C ARG A 65 15.10 0.69 -6.42
N GLY A 66 14.11 1.59 -6.50
CA GLY A 66 13.71 2.25 -7.73
C GLY A 66 12.97 1.37 -8.73
N ILE A 67 12.56 0.15 -8.36
CA ILE A 67 11.77 -0.77 -9.17
C ILE A 67 10.32 -0.28 -9.22
N VAL A 68 9.76 0.07 -8.07
CA VAL A 68 8.47 0.76 -7.98
C VAL A 68 8.71 2.27 -8.12
N ARG A 69 8.07 2.85 -9.13
CA ARG A 69 8.07 4.30 -9.38
C ARG A 69 7.07 5.02 -8.49
N TYR A 70 5.86 4.48 -8.35
CA TYR A 70 4.77 5.15 -7.65
C TYR A 70 3.72 4.16 -7.14
N CYS A 71 3.10 4.42 -5.99
CA CYS A 71 2.00 3.63 -5.44
C CYS A 71 0.71 4.48 -5.36
N ILE A 72 -0.39 3.97 -5.91
CA ILE A 72 -1.71 4.59 -5.80
C ILE A 72 -2.58 3.68 -4.96
N THR A 73 -3.10 4.20 -3.84
CA THR A 73 -3.93 3.42 -2.91
C THR A 73 -5.26 4.12 -2.65
N GLN A 74 -6.29 3.30 -2.43
CA GLN A 74 -7.59 3.73 -1.92
C GLN A 74 -7.70 3.55 -0.39
N ASN A 75 -6.69 2.94 0.24
CA ASN A 75 -6.68 2.68 1.67
C ASN A 75 -6.42 3.97 2.45
N VAL A 76 -7.22 4.22 3.47
CA VAL A 76 -7.12 5.41 4.33
C VAL A 76 -6.28 5.18 5.58
N ASP A 77 -5.77 3.96 5.77
CA ASP A 77 -5.10 3.48 6.98
C ASP A 77 -3.70 4.07 7.24
N GLY A 78 -3.13 4.79 6.27
CA GLY A 78 -1.80 5.40 6.38
C GLY A 78 -0.63 4.41 6.46
N LEU A 79 -0.84 3.11 6.26
CA LEU A 79 0.17 2.08 6.52
C LEU A 79 1.33 2.11 5.53
N HIS A 80 1.13 2.58 4.28
CA HIS A 80 2.23 2.82 3.33
C HIS A 80 3.20 3.89 3.81
N ARG A 81 2.67 4.99 4.36
CA ARG A 81 3.52 6.06 4.90
C ARG A 81 4.23 5.58 6.16
N ARG A 82 3.53 4.87 7.05
CA ARG A 82 4.11 4.25 8.26
C ARG A 82 5.10 3.12 7.97
N SER A 83 5.03 2.47 6.80
CA SER A 83 6.05 1.51 6.37
C SER A 83 7.32 2.18 5.85
N GLY A 84 7.34 3.50 5.71
CA GLY A 84 8.47 4.28 5.22
C GLY A 84 8.40 4.64 3.74
N LEU A 85 7.26 4.45 3.06
CA LEU A 85 7.12 4.88 1.67
C LEU A 85 7.07 6.42 1.62
N PRO A 86 8.03 7.09 0.93
CA PRO A 86 8.08 8.55 0.93
C PRO A 86 6.82 9.19 0.35
N ARG A 87 6.37 10.32 0.91
CA ARG A 87 5.18 11.07 0.44
C ARG A 87 5.18 11.36 -1.07
N PRO A 88 6.31 11.70 -1.72
CA PRO A 88 6.35 11.91 -3.17
C PRO A 88 6.22 10.64 -4.02
N LYS A 89 6.24 9.45 -3.40
CA LYS A 89 6.17 8.15 -4.09
C LYS A 89 4.80 7.48 -3.97
N HIS A 90 3.81 8.14 -3.38
CA HIS A 90 2.46 7.60 -3.33
C HIS A 90 1.36 8.66 -3.30
N ALA A 91 0.19 8.26 -3.79
CA ALA A 91 -1.06 8.99 -3.69
C ALA A 91 -2.11 8.16 -2.95
N VAL A 92 -2.86 8.81 -2.07
CA VAL A 92 -3.98 8.22 -1.34
C VAL A 92 -5.26 8.90 -1.84
N LEU A 93 -6.05 8.17 -2.63
CA LEU A 93 -7.17 8.76 -3.38
C LEU A 93 -8.31 9.24 -2.48
N HIS A 94 -8.50 8.59 -1.33
CA HIS A 94 -9.59 8.87 -0.42
C HIS A 94 -9.16 9.63 0.85
N GLY A 95 -7.92 10.14 0.89
CA GLY A 95 -7.34 10.72 2.09
C GLY A 95 -6.81 9.69 3.08
N CYS A 96 -6.28 10.14 4.22
CA CYS A 96 -5.62 9.28 5.21
C CYS A 96 -6.02 9.73 6.62
N VAL A 97 -6.37 8.79 7.50
CA VAL A 97 -6.85 9.07 8.87
C VAL A 97 -5.79 9.77 9.76
N PHE A 98 -4.53 9.67 9.36
CA PHE A 98 -3.38 10.31 10.01
C PHE A 98 -2.97 11.63 9.34
N THR A 99 -3.60 12.04 8.24
CA THR A 99 -3.24 13.27 7.52
C THR A 99 -4.28 14.34 7.76
N GLU A 100 -3.86 15.47 8.32
CA GLU A 100 -4.66 16.67 8.48
C GLU A 100 -4.23 17.71 7.44
N LYS A 101 -5.17 18.51 6.93
CA LYS A 101 -4.89 19.53 5.92
C LYS A 101 -5.39 20.88 6.41
N CYS A 102 -4.53 21.89 6.41
CA CYS A 102 -4.93 23.25 6.73
C CYS A 102 -5.84 23.79 5.60
N GLU A 103 -7.04 24.27 5.94
CA GLU A 103 -7.98 24.82 4.96
C GLU A 103 -7.52 26.16 4.36
N GLY A 104 -6.77 26.95 5.12
CA GLY A 104 -6.25 28.25 4.66
C GLY A 104 -5.09 28.15 3.67
N CYS A 105 -4.09 27.30 3.96
CA CYS A 105 -2.87 27.22 3.14
C CYS A 105 -2.68 25.89 2.40
N GLY A 106 -3.54 24.90 2.64
CA GLY A 106 -3.49 23.59 2.01
C GLY A 106 -2.37 22.66 2.49
N ARG A 107 -1.56 23.08 3.48
CA ARG A 107 -0.44 22.26 3.99
C ARG A 107 -0.95 21.01 4.69
N GLU A 108 -0.36 19.87 4.35
CA GLU A 108 -0.64 18.57 4.96
C GLU A 108 0.31 18.31 6.14
N TYR A 109 -0.25 17.81 7.23
CA TYR A 109 0.45 17.36 8.43
C TYR A 109 0.13 15.89 8.67
N PHE A 110 1.11 15.10 9.07
CA PHE A 110 0.93 13.68 9.37
C PHE A 110 1.26 13.43 10.82
N ARG A 111 0.34 12.81 11.55
CA ARG A 111 0.43 12.52 12.98
C ARG A 111 0.68 11.04 13.24
#